data_AF-A0A3R7AB76-F1
#
_entry.id   AF-A0A3R7AB76-F1
#
_cell.length_a   1.000
_cell.length_b   1.000
_cell.length_c   1.000
_cell.angle_alpha   90.00
_cell.angle_beta   90.00
_cell.angle_gamma   90.00
#
_symmetry.space_group_name_H-M   'P 1'
#
loop_
_entity.id
_entity.type
_entity.pdbx_description
1 polymer ?
#
loop_
_entity_poly.entity_id
_entity_poly.type
_entity_poly.pdbx_seq_one_letter_code
_entity_poly.pdbx_strand_id
1 'polypeptide(L)'
;MAQRLTDELIEQIVEEYKRGVSIRTLYKKTGLPIYLIYYALGRAGIKPRAIRKMSTRNVTRVRPLGGGMSCRTVIPSSIIKQLDLDLSGELMAEWEVLDKEKKLLKVRLFKLGQK
;
A
#
# COMPACT_ATOMS: atom_id res chain seq x y z
N MET A 1 -9.63 -26.13 2.96
CA MET A 1 -11.11 -26.26 2.91
C MET A 1 -11.70 -24.86 2.87
N ALA A 2 -12.51 -24.53 1.85
CA ALA A 2 -13.17 -23.23 1.80
C ALA A 2 -14.32 -23.22 2.81
N GLN A 3 -14.16 -22.50 3.92
CA GLN A 3 -15.21 -22.30 4.90
C GLN A 3 -16.40 -21.60 4.22
N ARG A 4 -17.59 -22.19 4.29
CA ARG A 4 -18.81 -21.58 3.73
C ARG A 4 -19.21 -20.37 4.58
N LEU A 5 -19.70 -19.33 3.91
CA LEU A 5 -20.18 -18.12 4.55
C LEU A 5 -21.61 -18.36 5.09
N THR A 6 -21.73 -18.57 6.39
CA THR A 6 -23.02 -18.71 7.09
C THR A 6 -23.48 -17.37 7.66
N ASP A 7 -24.78 -17.23 7.94
CA ASP A 7 -25.34 -16.00 8.52
C ASP A 7 -24.75 -15.69 9.91
N GLU A 8 -24.54 -16.71 10.75
CA GLU A 8 -23.85 -16.58 12.05
C GLU A 8 -22.43 -16.01 11.88
N LEU A 9 -21.71 -16.46 10.85
CA LEU A 9 -20.34 -16.01 10.58
C LEU A 9 -20.32 -14.57 10.04
N ILE A 10 -21.36 -14.18 9.28
CA ILE A 10 -21.56 -12.79 8.85
C ILE A 10 -21.79 -11.89 10.07
N GLU A 11 -22.67 -12.28 10.99
CA GLU A 11 -22.93 -11.51 12.22
C GLU A 11 -21.67 -11.37 13.07
N GLN A 12 -20.90 -12.45 13.24
CA GLN A 12 -19.64 -12.42 13.96
C GLN A 12 -18.63 -11.46 13.32
N ILE A 13 -18.47 -11.52 11.98
CA ILE A 13 -17.60 -10.61 11.23
C ILE A 13 -18.02 -9.15 11.46
N VAL A 14 -19.32 -8.87 11.36
CA VAL A 14 -19.89 -7.53 11.48
C VAL A 14 -19.67 -6.97 12.89
N GLU A 15 -19.94 -7.75 13.94
CA GLU A 15 -19.76 -7.32 15.32
C GLU A 15 -18.29 -7.09 15.68
N GLU A 16 -17.40 -8.02 15.29
CA GLU A 16 -15.97 -7.81 15.49
C GLU A 16 -15.46 -6.57 14.73
N TYR A 17 -15.95 -6.35 13.51
CA TYR A 17 -15.58 -5.18 12.72
C TYR A 17 -16.03 -3.87 13.39
N LYS A 18 -17.28 -3.81 13.88
CA LYS A 18 -17.81 -2.66 14.64
C LYS A 18 -16.95 -2.36 15.87
N ARG A 19 -16.44 -3.39 16.56
CA ARG A 19 -15.51 -3.27 17.72
C ARG A 19 -14.11 -2.78 17.37
N GLY A 20 -13.79 -2.55 16.10
CA GLY A 20 -12.48 -2.02 15.69
C GLY A 20 -11.51 -3.06 15.12
N VAL A 21 -11.91 -4.33 15.01
CA VAL A 21 -11.04 -5.37 14.46
C VAL A 21 -10.75 -5.09 12.98
N SER A 22 -9.49 -5.26 12.58
CA SER A 22 -9.06 -5.04 11.20
C SER A 22 -9.50 -6.20 10.28
N ILE A 23 -9.75 -5.91 8.99
CA ILE A 23 -10.09 -6.93 7.99
C ILE A 23 -9.00 -8.01 7.90
N ARG A 24 -7.73 -7.63 8.05
CA ARG A 24 -6.61 -8.58 8.07
C ARG A 24 -6.67 -9.52 9.28
N THR A 25 -7.11 -9.02 10.43
CA THR A 25 -7.30 -9.84 11.63
C THR A 25 -8.49 -10.78 11.45
N LEU A 26 -9.60 -10.29 10.88
CA LEU A 26 -10.77 -11.10 10.54
C LEU A 26 -10.42 -12.24 9.57
N TYR A 27 -9.63 -11.95 8.53
CA TYR A 27 -9.08 -12.96 7.62
C TYR A 27 -8.32 -14.06 8.36
N LYS A 28 -7.42 -13.68 9.28
CA LYS A 28 -6.64 -14.65 10.06
C LYS A 28 -7.50 -15.48 11.02
N LYS A 29 -8.53 -14.88 11.62
CA LYS A 29 -9.42 -15.56 12.58
C LYS A 29 -10.38 -16.52 11.89
N THR A 30 -11.00 -16.07 10.81
CA THR A 30 -12.10 -16.79 10.14
C THR A 30 -11.61 -17.73 9.05
N GLY A 31 -10.38 -17.55 8.56
CA GLY A 31 -9.85 -18.27 7.38
C GLY A 31 -10.56 -17.89 6.07
N LEU A 32 -11.52 -16.97 6.11
CA LEU A 32 -12.28 -16.55 4.94
C LEU A 32 -11.44 -15.63 4.06
N PRO A 33 -11.47 -15.80 2.73
CA PRO A 33 -10.93 -14.84 1.79
C PRO A 33 -11.44 -13.41 2.05
N ILE A 34 -10.55 -12.44 1.87
CA ILE A 34 -10.81 -11.02 2.13
C ILE A 34 -12.07 -10.51 1.39
N TYR A 35 -12.32 -10.97 0.16
CA TYR A 35 -13.50 -10.57 -0.61
C TYR A 35 -14.83 -11.01 0.04
N LEU A 36 -14.86 -12.17 0.72
CA LEU A 36 -16.05 -12.62 1.45
C LEU A 36 -16.30 -11.81 2.71
N ILE A 37 -15.24 -11.36 3.37
CA ILE A 37 -15.35 -10.43 4.51
C ILE A 37 -15.93 -9.09 4.04
N TYR A 38 -15.49 -8.57 2.88
CA TYR A 38 -16.10 -7.39 2.28
C TYR A 38 -17.57 -7.61 1.90
N TYR A 39 -17.91 -8.78 1.36
CA TYR A 39 -19.29 -9.14 1.03
C TYR A 39 -20.18 -9.18 2.28
N ALA A 40 -19.72 -9.80 3.38
CA ALA A 40 -20.41 -9.84 4.66
C ALA A 40 -20.69 -8.43 5.22
N LEU A 41 -19.68 -7.55 5.19
CA LEU A 41 -19.84 -6.15 5.58
C LEU A 41 -20.83 -5.39 4.68
N GLY A 42 -20.77 -5.64 3.36
CA GLY A 42 -21.68 -5.06 2.38
C GLY A 42 -23.14 -5.47 2.61
N ARG A 43 -23.39 -6.74 2.95
CA ARG A 43 -24.74 -7.23 3.32
C ARG A 43 -25.31 -6.52 4.55
N ALA A 44 -24.45 -6.14 5.49
CA ALA A 44 -24.84 -5.38 6.68
C ALA A 44 -24.88 -3.85 6.44
N GLY A 45 -24.70 -3.38 5.21
CA GLY A 45 -24.67 -1.95 4.88
C GLY A 45 -23.43 -1.20 5.40
N ILE A 46 -22.40 -1.92 5.86
CA ILE A 46 -21.20 -1.32 6.45
C ILE A 46 -20.19 -1.02 5.35
N LYS A 47 -19.91 0.27 5.14
CA LYS A 47 -18.80 0.69 4.29
C LYS A 47 -17.48 0.41 4.99
N PRO A 48 -16.52 -0.26 4.34
CA PRO A 48 -15.20 -0.45 4.91
C PRO A 48 -14.56 0.89 5.26
N ARG A 49 -14.02 1.00 6.46
CA ARG A 49 -13.15 2.09 6.90
C ARG A 49 -12.13 2.34 5.80
N ALA A 50 -12.15 3.57 5.27
CA ALA A 50 -11.17 4.00 4.31
C ALA A 50 -9.79 3.68 4.88
N ILE A 51 -8.96 2.99 4.10
CA ILE A 51 -7.53 2.87 4.41
C ILE A 51 -7.08 4.31 4.60
N ARG A 52 -6.64 4.66 5.82
CA ARG A 52 -6.09 6.00 6.09
C ARG A 52 -5.15 6.31 4.94
N LYS A 53 -5.47 7.36 4.16
CA LYS A 53 -4.58 7.84 3.10
C LYS A 53 -3.18 7.83 3.68
N MET A 54 -2.27 7.07 3.06
CA MET A 54 -0.86 7.07 3.43
C MET A 54 -0.45 8.53 3.62
N SER A 55 0.05 8.84 4.81
CA SER A 55 0.51 10.14 5.28
C SER A 55 0.65 11.20 4.18
N THR A 56 -0.06 12.31 4.31
CA THR A 56 0.08 13.52 3.47
C THR A 56 1.49 14.14 3.48
N ARG A 57 2.40 13.63 4.31
CA ARG A 57 3.81 14.05 4.30
C ARG A 57 4.52 13.37 3.13
N ASN A 58 5.24 14.17 2.33
CA ASN A 58 6.18 13.72 1.29
C ASN A 58 7.43 13.05 1.89
N VAL A 59 7.24 12.20 2.90
CA VAL A 59 8.31 11.59 3.69
C VAL A 59 8.13 10.08 3.61
N THR A 60 9.07 9.43 2.93
CA THR A 60 9.13 7.97 2.80
C THR A 60 10.30 7.45 3.64
N ARG A 61 10.09 6.37 4.40
CA ARG A 61 11.18 5.73 5.14
C ARG A 61 12.13 5.04 4.16
N VAL A 62 13.39 5.46 4.13
CA VAL A 62 14.47 4.82 3.36
C VAL A 62 14.99 3.61 4.15
N ARG A 63 15.29 2.50 3.47
CA ARG A 63 15.93 1.31 4.04
C ARG A 63 17.20 0.98 3.24
N PRO A 64 18.31 0.57 3.89
CA PRO A 64 19.50 0.14 3.17
C PRO A 64 19.20 -1.13 2.37
N LEU A 65 19.82 -1.25 1.20
CA LEU A 65 19.73 -2.45 0.37
C LEU A 65 20.62 -3.54 0.94
N GLY A 66 20.06 -4.75 1.10
CA GLY A 66 20.85 -5.97 1.21
C GLY A 66 21.33 -6.40 -0.18
N GLY A 67 22.50 -7.04 -0.26
CA GLY A 67 23.32 -7.19 -1.47
C GLY A 67 22.79 -8.03 -2.64
N GLY A 68 21.50 -8.00 -2.97
CA GLY A 68 21.00 -8.82 -4.09
C GLY A 68 19.67 -8.48 -4.73
N MET A 69 19.04 -7.31 -4.51
CA MET A 69 17.74 -7.05 -5.16
C MET A 69 17.56 -5.62 -5.66
N SER A 70 16.82 -5.51 -6.77
CA SER A 70 16.33 -4.28 -7.38
C SER A 70 15.60 -3.40 -6.35
N CYS A 71 15.91 -2.10 -6.39
CA CYS A 71 15.35 -1.12 -5.47
C CYS A 71 13.89 -0.81 -5.85
N ARG A 72 12.91 -1.42 -5.18
CA ARG A 72 11.54 -0.86 -5.17
C ARG A 72 11.54 0.37 -4.27
N THR A 73 11.90 1.53 -4.82
CA THR A 73 11.67 2.82 -4.14
C THR A 73 10.22 3.23 -4.33
N VAL A 74 9.62 3.84 -3.30
CA VAL A 74 8.26 4.38 -3.38
C VAL A 74 8.36 5.89 -3.46
N ILE A 75 8.01 6.43 -4.63
CA ILE A 75 7.88 7.88 -4.82
C ILE A 75 6.47 8.28 -4.35
N PRO A 76 6.34 9.24 -3.42
CA PRO A 76 5.03 9.77 -3.04
C PRO A 76 4.23 10.26 -4.24
N SER A 77 2.94 9.93 -4.28
CA SER A 77 2.03 10.33 -5.38
C SER A 77 1.95 11.85 -5.59
N SER A 78 2.15 12.63 -4.54
CA SER A 78 2.26 14.10 -4.61
C SER A 78 3.45 14.56 -5.46
N ILE A 79 4.62 13.94 -5.29
CA ILE A 79 5.82 14.24 -6.09
C ILE A 79 5.60 13.80 -7.53
N ILE A 80 5.03 12.61 -7.75
CA ILE A 80 4.69 12.12 -9.11
C ILE A 80 3.82 13.12 -9.85
N LYS A 81 2.78 13.65 -9.20
CA LYS A 81 1.89 14.65 -9.77
C LYS A 81 2.57 16.00 -10.01
N GLN A 82 3.41 16.44 -9.08
CA GLN A 82 4.15 17.69 -9.23
C GLN A 82 5.15 17.66 -10.38
N LEU A 83 5.73 16.48 -10.65
CA LEU A 83 6.70 16.26 -11.71
C LEU A 83 6.07 15.77 -13.02
N ASP A 84 4.74 15.60 -13.05
CA ASP A 84 3.98 15.08 -14.20
C ASP A 84 4.59 13.82 -14.83
N LEU A 85 4.95 12.85 -13.98
CA LEU A 85 5.66 11.65 -14.44
C LEU A 85 4.69 10.67 -15.10
N ASP A 86 5.02 10.27 -16.33
CA ASP A 86 4.38 9.14 -16.99
C ASP A 86 4.88 7.81 -16.41
N LEU A 87 3.96 7.10 -15.75
CA LEU A 87 4.21 5.81 -15.10
C LEU A 87 4.03 4.61 -16.04
N SER A 88 3.79 4.84 -17.34
CA SER A 88 3.73 3.76 -18.33
C SER A 88 5.14 3.21 -18.64
N GLY A 89 5.31 1.90 -18.49
CA GLY A 89 6.59 1.22 -18.72
C GLY A 89 7.56 1.26 -17.54
N GLU A 90 8.82 0.94 -17.80
CA GLU A 90 9.87 0.86 -16.78
C GLU A 90 10.56 2.22 -16.60
N LEU A 91 10.45 2.79 -15.40
CA LEU A 91 11.10 4.04 -15.00
C LEU A 91 12.35 3.74 -14.18
N MET A 92 13.49 4.27 -14.62
CA MET A 92 14.78 4.10 -13.97
C MET A 92 15.13 5.34 -13.15
N ALA A 93 15.97 5.16 -12.13
CA ALA A 93 16.43 6.24 -11.25
C ALA A 93 17.95 6.21 -11.11
N GLU A 94 18.59 7.33 -11.44
CA GLU A 94 20.01 7.60 -11.18
C GLU A 94 20.13 8.49 -9.94
N TRP A 95 21.11 8.19 -9.08
CA TRP A 95 21.29 8.84 -7.79
C TRP A 95 22.65 9.54 -7.74
N GLU A 96 22.66 10.78 -7.30
CA GLU A 96 23.87 11.60 -7.14
C GLU A 96 23.88 12.22 -5.74
N VAL A 97 25.04 12.22 -5.08
CA VAL A 97 25.22 12.90 -3.78
C VAL A 97 25.53 14.37 -4.06
N LEU A 98 24.62 15.26 -3.65
CA LEU A 98 24.82 16.71 -3.78
C LEU A 98 25.59 17.29 -2.60
N ASP A 99 25.26 16.87 -1.38
CA ASP A 99 25.86 17.40 -0.14
C ASP A 99 25.83 16.33 0.95
N LYS A 100 27.01 15.95 1.45
CA LYS A 100 27.15 14.90 2.49
C LYS A 100 26.76 15.40 3.88
N GLU A 101 27.05 16.65 4.22
CA GLU A 101 26.77 17.21 5.53
C GLU A 101 25.27 17.42 5.71
N LYS A 102 24.63 17.99 4.68
CA LYS A 102 23.18 18.20 4.66
C LYS A 102 22.38 16.97 4.25
N LYS A 103 23.05 15.88 3.88
CA LYS A 103 22.44 14.61 3.44
C LYS A 103 21.50 14.81 2.24
N LEU A 104 21.95 15.61 1.27
CA LEU A 104 21.19 15.90 0.05
C LEU A 104 21.58 14.93 -1.07
N LEU A 105 20.55 14.32 -1.66
CA LEU A 105 20.66 13.46 -2.82
C LEU A 105 19.83 14.07 -3.95
N LYS A 106 20.37 14.02 -5.17
CA LYS A 106 19.63 14.27 -6.40
C LYS A 106 19.24 12.93 -7.01
N VAL A 107 18.01 12.87 -7.49
CA VAL A 107 17.50 11.72 -8.22
C VAL A 107 17.12 12.19 -9.61
N ARG A 108 17.65 11.55 -10.63
CA ARG A 108 17.24 11.75 -12.01
C ARG A 108 16.44 10.55 -12.48
N LEU A 109 15.21 10.78 -12.90
CA LEU A 109 14.32 9.75 -13.43
C LEU A 109 14.41 9.76 -14.96
N PHE A 110 14.44 8.57 -15.57
CA PHE A 110 14.49 8.41 -17.03
C PHE A 110 13.84 7.09 -17.46
N LYS A 111 13.42 7.01 -18.72
CA LYS A 111 12.96 5.74 -19.32
C LYS A 111 14.10 5.05 -20.07
N LEU A 112 14.14 3.72 -20.03
CA LEU A 112 15.12 2.95 -20.79
C LEU A 112 14.98 3.27 -22.29
N GLY A 113 16.05 3.74 -22.94
CA GLY A 113 16.04 4.11 -24.37
C GLY A 113 15.84 5.60 -24.68
N GLN A 114 15.58 6.45 -23.69
CA GLN A 114 15.65 7.92 -23.82
C GLN A 114 16.97 8.39 -23.18
N LYS A 115 18.05 8.45 -23.96
CA LYS A 115 19.32 9.08 -23.55
C LYS A 115 19.54 10.35 -24.34
#